data_AF-A0AAV5UGT7-F1
#
_entry.id   AF-A0AAV5UGT7-F1
#
_cell.length_a   1.000
_cell.length_b   1.000
_cell.length_c   1.000
_cell.angle_alpha   90.00
_cell.angle_beta   90.00
_cell.angle_gamma   90.00
#
_symmetry.space_group_name_H-M   'P 1'
#
loop_
_entity.id
_entity.type
_entity.pdbx_description
1 polymer ?
#
loop_
_entity_poly.entity_id
_entity_poly.type
_entity_poly.pdbx_seq_one_letter_code
_entity_poly.pdbx_strand_id
1 'polypeptide(L)'
;LLSVTKMFTALILSCLLVSSIAAESTESIGVCIAGQCPDGYECLNEECVVISRTKRGTTCPKDEVIGECIGNLCPKGFRCDGDHCC
;
A
#
# COMPACT_ATOMS: atom_id res chain seq x y z
N LEU A 1 6.81 45.55 0.29
CA LEU A 1 5.58 44.74 0.53
C LEU A 1 5.41 43.61 -0.49
N LEU A 2 5.50 43.86 -1.80
CA LEU A 2 5.23 42.86 -2.86
C LEU A 2 6.09 41.58 -2.80
N SER A 3 7.37 41.66 -2.37
CA SER A 3 8.23 40.47 -2.19
C SER A 3 7.84 39.60 -1.00
N VAL A 4 7.34 40.21 0.08
CA VAL A 4 6.99 39.50 1.30
C VAL A 4 5.68 38.74 1.09
N THR A 5 4.72 39.36 0.40
CA THR A 5 3.46 38.70 0.01
C THR A 5 3.71 37.47 -0.86
N LYS A 6 4.66 37.54 -1.81
CA LYS A 6 5.05 36.40 -2.67
C LYS A 6 5.67 35.24 -1.88
N MET A 7 6.49 35.53 -0.87
CA MET A 7 7.05 34.50 0.01
C MET A 7 5.97 33.80 0.81
N PHE A 8 5.02 34.53 1.39
CA PHE A 8 3.90 33.93 2.14
C PHE A 8 2.99 33.10 1.23
N THR A 9 2.67 33.58 0.03
CA THR A 9 1.86 32.79 -0.92
C THR A 9 2.58 31.52 -1.35
N ALA A 10 3.89 31.57 -1.57
CA ALA A 10 4.67 30.37 -1.93
C ALA A 10 4.71 29.35 -0.79
N LEU A 11 4.86 29.82 0.46
CA LEU A 11 4.88 28.97 1.65
C LEU A 11 3.53 28.27 1.86
N ILE A 12 2.43 29.00 1.74
CA ILE A 12 1.07 28.44 1.86
C ILE A 12 0.80 27.43 0.74
N LEU A 13 1.17 27.74 -0.51
CA LEU A 13 0.99 26.84 -1.64
C LEU A 13 1.80 25.54 -1.46
N SER A 14 3.05 25.64 -0.98
CA SER A 14 3.86 24.46 -0.69
C SER A 14 3.29 23.59 0.43
N CYS A 15 2.72 24.18 1.48
CA CYS A 15 2.08 23.43 2.56
C CYS A 15 0.84 22.66 2.08
N LEU A 16 -0.01 23.30 1.28
CA LEU A 16 -1.24 22.68 0.76
C LEU A 16 -0.95 21.49 -0.18
N LEU A 17 0.11 21.58 -0.98
CA LEU A 17 0.55 20.48 -1.85
C LEU A 17 1.03 19.27 -1.04
N VAL A 18 1.77 19.50 0.06
CA VAL A 18 2.27 18.42 0.93
C VAL A 18 1.14 17.68 1.64
N SER A 19 0.06 18.36 2.04
CA SER A 19 -1.09 17.73 2.70
C SER A 19 -1.86 16.76 1.81
N SER A 20 -1.79 16.91 0.48
CA SER A 20 -2.57 16.10 -0.46
C SER A 20 -1.94 14.74 -0.78
N ILE A 21 -0.66 14.56 -0.45
CA ILE A 21 0.15 13.39 -0.86
C ILE A 21 0.08 12.24 0.17
N ALA A 22 -0.66 12.42 1.26
CA ALA A 22 -0.73 11.48 2.39
C ALA A 22 -2.06 10.70 2.46
N ALA A 23 -2.76 10.56 1.34
CA ALA A 23 -3.89 9.64 1.24
C ALA A 23 -3.43 8.36 0.52
N GLU A 24 -2.64 7.53 1.20
CA GLU A 24 -2.61 6.10 0.85
C GLU A 24 -3.93 5.52 1.35
N SER A 25 -4.96 5.56 0.51
CA SER A 25 -6.21 4.87 0.77
C SER A 25 -5.95 3.38 0.66
N THR A 26 -5.63 2.73 1.79
CA THR A 26 -5.93 1.32 1.96
C THR A 26 -7.43 1.19 1.79
N GLU A 27 -7.87 0.69 0.63
CA GLU A 27 -9.28 0.50 0.33
C GLU A 27 -9.84 -0.55 1.30
N SER A 28 -10.59 -0.06 2.30
CA SER A 28 -11.32 -0.88 3.26
C SER A 28 -12.57 -1.43 2.58
N ILE A 29 -12.77 -2.74 2.67
CA ILE A 29 -13.95 -3.42 2.12
C ILE A 29 -15.02 -3.72 3.18
N GLY A 30 -14.75 -3.38 4.44
CA GLY A 30 -15.66 -3.62 5.55
C GLY A 30 -14.95 -3.79 6.89
N VAL A 31 -15.73 -4.10 7.92
CA VAL A 31 -15.23 -4.37 9.28
C VAL A 31 -14.76 -5.82 9.42
N CYS A 32 -13.88 -6.07 10.39
CA CYS A 32 -13.51 -7.44 10.75
C CYS A 32 -14.68 -8.14 11.46
N ILE A 33 -14.95 -9.38 11.08
CA ILE A 33 -15.96 -10.22 11.75
C ILE A 33 -15.23 -11.28 12.56
N ALA A 34 -15.30 -11.18 13.89
CA ALA A 34 -14.56 -12.05 14.81
C ALA A 34 -13.03 -12.10 14.52
N GLY A 35 -12.45 -10.95 14.16
CA GLY A 35 -11.03 -10.82 13.80
C GLY A 35 -10.66 -11.43 12.45
N GLN A 36 -11.64 -11.78 11.62
CA GLN A 36 -11.43 -12.40 10.31
C GLN A 36 -11.95 -11.52 9.16
N CYS A 37 -11.31 -11.68 8.01
CA CYS A 37 -11.62 -11.04 6.75
C CYS A 37 -11.64 -12.10 5.63
N PRO A 38 -12.32 -11.83 4.50
CA PRO A 38 -12.30 -12.73 3.34
C PRO A 38 -10.89 -12.93 2.78
N ASP A 39 -10.68 -14.00 2.02
CA ASP A 39 -9.38 -14.32 1.40
C ASP A 39 -8.79 -13.12 0.64
N GLY A 40 -7.52 -12.80 0.90
CA GLY A 40 -6.82 -11.66 0.28
C GLY A 40 -6.93 -10.33 1.05
N TYR A 41 -7.56 -10.34 2.23
CA TYR A 41 -7.72 -9.19 3.12
C TYR A 41 -7.20 -9.53 4.53
N GLU A 42 -6.68 -8.52 5.23
CA GLU A 42 -6.21 -8.65 6.61
C GLU A 42 -6.93 -7.65 7.52
N CYS A 43 -7.16 -8.08 8.75
CA CYS A 43 -7.81 -7.26 9.76
C CYS A 43 -6.79 -6.27 10.35
N LEU A 44 -6.84 -5.01 9.90
CA LEU A 44 -6.01 -3.92 10.41
C LEU A 44 -6.92 -2.84 10.99
N ASN A 45 -6.71 -2.49 12.26
CA ASN A 45 -7.52 -1.49 12.96
C ASN A 45 -9.04 -1.73 12.88
N GLU A 46 -9.48 -2.98 13.05
CA GLU A 46 -10.90 -3.40 12.95
C GLU A 46 -11.52 -3.30 11.55
N GLU A 47 -10.71 -3.01 10.53
CA GLU A 47 -11.11 -2.95 9.13
C GLU A 47 -10.43 -4.03 8.29
N CYS A 48 -11.18 -4.61 7.37
CA CYS A 48 -10.67 -5.50 6.33
C CYS A 48 -10.10 -4.67 5.20
N VAL A 49 -8.78 -4.60 5.16
CA VAL A 49 -8.04 -3.91 4.11
C VAL A 49 -7.39 -4.93 3.19
N VAL A 50 -7.25 -4.58 1.91
CA VAL A 50 -6.51 -5.43 0.97
C VAL A 50 -5.12 -5.67 1.53
N ILE A 51 -4.65 -6.92 1.45
CA ILE A 51 -3.26 -7.24 1.76
C ILE A 51 -2.41 -6.71 0.61
N SER A 52 -2.27 -5.39 0.56
CA SER A 52 -1.19 -4.77 -0.17
C SER A 52 0.07 -5.10 0.61
N ARG A 53 0.66 -6.28 0.33
CA ARG A 53 2.10 -6.46 0.48
C ARG A 53 2.82 -5.56 -0.52
N THR A 54 2.50 -4.27 -0.54
CA THR A 54 3.46 -3.22 -0.82
C THR A 54 4.39 -3.17 0.38
N LYS A 55 5.22 -4.21 0.55
CA LYS A 55 6.63 -3.87 0.70
C LYS A 55 6.94 -3.05 -0.55
N ARG A 56 7.06 -1.74 -0.39
CA ARG A 56 7.77 -0.89 -1.35
C ARG A 56 9.18 -1.47 -1.46
N GLY A 57 9.30 -2.41 -2.36
CA GLY A 57 10.47 -3.22 -2.63
C GLY A 57 10.06 -4.02 -3.83
N THR A 58 10.38 -3.49 -5.01
CA THR A 58 10.09 -4.01 -6.36
C THR A 58 10.80 -5.34 -6.63
N THR A 59 11.04 -6.15 -5.58
CA THR A 59 11.83 -7.36 -5.61
C THR A 59 11.50 -8.20 -4.38
N CYS A 60 11.09 -9.45 -4.61
CA CYS A 60 11.06 -10.53 -3.62
C CYS A 60 12.28 -10.47 -2.71
N PRO A 61 12.14 -10.21 -1.40
CA PRO A 61 13.22 -10.46 -0.47
C PRO A 61 13.56 -11.95 -0.53
N LYS A 62 14.85 -12.29 -0.69
CA LYS A 62 15.32 -13.66 -0.98
C LYS A 62 14.84 -14.72 0.01
N ASP A 63 14.52 -14.31 1.23
CA ASP A 63 14.06 -15.19 2.32
C ASP A 63 12.54 -15.43 2.31
N GLU A 64 11.79 -14.80 1.41
CA GLU A 64 10.33 -14.91 1.27
C GLU A 64 9.92 -15.65 -0.02
N VAL A 65 10.88 -16.02 -0.86
CA VAL A 65 10.67 -16.82 -2.08
C VAL A 65 10.29 -18.24 -1.68
N ILE A 66 9.05 -18.62 -1.95
CA ILE A 66 8.56 -19.98 -1.66
C ILE A 66 8.63 -20.92 -2.87
N GLY A 67 8.88 -20.40 -4.06
CA GLY A 67 8.96 -21.17 -5.29
C GLY A 67 8.85 -20.31 -6.55
N GLU A 68 8.70 -20.97 -7.69
CA GLU A 68 8.49 -20.33 -8.99
C GLU A 68 7.00 -20.19 -9.31
N CYS A 69 6.68 -19.25 -10.19
CA CYS A 69 5.36 -19.07 -10.76
C CYS A 69 5.01 -20.18 -11.74
N ILE A 70 3.92 -20.90 -11.50
CA ILE A 70 3.43 -21.93 -12.41
C ILE A 70 2.26 -21.35 -13.19
N GLY A 71 2.49 -20.96 -14.44
CA GLY A 71 1.45 -20.36 -15.29
C GLY A 71 0.96 -19.01 -14.76
N ASN A 72 1.84 -18.17 -14.23
CA ASN A 72 1.52 -16.90 -13.56
C ASN A 72 0.66 -17.04 -12.29
N LEU A 73 0.66 -18.22 -11.66
CA LEU A 73 -0.07 -18.49 -10.43
C LEU A 73 0.87 -18.92 -9.32
N CYS A 74 0.49 -18.56 -8.10
CA CYS A 74 1.16 -18.91 -6.86
C CYS A 74 0.15 -19.51 -5.86
N PRO A 75 0.64 -20.23 -4.82
CA PRO A 75 -0.19 -20.68 -3.72
C PRO A 75 -0.96 -19.53 -3.06
N LYS A 76 -2.07 -19.84 -2.38
CA LYS A 76 -2.89 -18.84 -1.71
C LYS A 76 -2.04 -17.96 -0.78
N GLY A 77 -2.19 -16.64 -0.90
CA GLY A 77 -1.49 -15.64 -0.09
C GLY A 77 -0.17 -15.13 -0.68
N PHE A 78 0.24 -15.64 -1.85
CA PHE A 78 1.44 -15.24 -2.57
C PHE A 78 1.09 -14.71 -3.97
N ARG A 79 1.99 -13.94 -4.58
CA ARG A 79 1.86 -13.38 -5.93
C ARG A 79 3.14 -13.62 -6.75
N CYS A 80 3.02 -13.49 -8.06
CA CYS A 80 4.19 -13.49 -8.93
C CYS A 80 4.89 -12.14 -8.90
N ASP A 81 6.16 -12.14 -8.52
CA ASP A 81 7.09 -11.04 -8.76
C ASP A 81 8.23 -11.55 -9.66
N GLY A 82 8.13 -11.22 -10.95
CA GLY A 82 8.89 -11.93 -11.99
C GLY A 82 8.47 -13.40 -12.06
N ASP A 83 9.45 -14.30 -12.04
CA ASP A 83 9.24 -15.75 -12.09
C ASP A 83 9.08 -16.41 -10.71
N HIS A 84 9.06 -15.63 -9.63
CA HIS A 84 9.05 -16.15 -8.25
C HIS A 84 7.75 -15.84 -7.53
N CYS A 85 7.32 -16.78 -6.68
CA CYS A 85 6.19 -16.65 -5.78
C CYS A 85 6.61 -16.01 -4.45
N CYS A 86 6.05 -14.82 -4.22
CA CYS A 86 6.13 -13.97 -3.04
C CYS A 86 4.77 -13.25 -2.90
#